data_AF-A0A340WZU3-F1
#
_entry.id   AF-A0A340WZU3-F1
#
_cell.length_a   1.000
_cell.length_b   1.000
_cell.length_c   1.000
_cell.angle_alpha   90.00
_cell.angle_beta   90.00
_cell.angle_gamma   90.00
#
_symmetry.space_group_name_H-M   'P 1'
#
loop_
_entity.id
_entity.type
_entity.pdbx_description
1 polymer ?
#
loop_
_entity_poly.entity_id
_entity_poly.type
_entity_poly.pdbx_seq_one_letter_code
_entity_poly.pdbx_strand_id
1 'polypeptide(L)'
;MTASKFMAIQQVLQPDWFQCLSDGEATCDEATSIKRARKSVDRSLLFLDNCLKLQEESEVLQKSMIIGVIEGGDVMEERLRSARETAKRPVGGFLLDGFQGTPTTLETRLHLLSSVTAELPEHKPRLICGVSQPDEVLECIERGVDLFESFFPYLATERGCALTFSFDYQPIPEETLLQQNGTQEEVKYVDQTKKSKTTSCNQEMTSFEINLKEKKYQEDFDPLLRGCPCYCCKNHTRAYIHHLLVTNELLAGVLLMMHNFEHYFGFFQAIREALKSDRLAQLKELIHRQAS
;
A
#
# COMPACT_ATOMS: atom_id res chain seq x y z
N MET A 1 21.77 1.78 -14.44
CA MET A 1 22.78 1.21 -13.52
C MET A 1 23.03 -0.24 -13.93
N THR A 2 24.28 -0.71 -14.03
CA THR A 2 24.57 -2.12 -14.35
C THR A 2 24.39 -3.02 -13.12
N ALA A 3 24.22 -4.33 -13.31
CA ALA A 3 24.11 -5.30 -12.20
C ALA A 3 25.33 -5.26 -11.28
N SER A 4 26.55 -5.18 -11.83
CA SER A 4 27.79 -5.07 -11.05
C SER A 4 27.83 -3.81 -10.19
N LYS A 5 27.43 -2.66 -10.75
CA LYS A 5 27.39 -1.40 -10.00
C LYS A 5 26.32 -1.41 -8.92
N PHE A 6 25.16 -2.00 -9.21
CA PHE A 6 24.08 -2.20 -8.25
C PHE A 6 24.54 -3.07 -7.06
N MET A 7 25.15 -4.23 -7.34
CA MET A 7 25.64 -5.12 -6.28
C MET A 7 26.77 -4.51 -5.47
N ALA A 8 27.65 -3.70 -6.07
CA ALA A 8 28.66 -2.95 -5.33
C ALA A 8 28.05 -1.96 -4.33
N ILE A 9 26.88 -1.38 -4.63
CA ILE A 9 26.14 -0.53 -3.68
C ILE A 9 25.55 -1.39 -2.56
N GLN A 10 24.95 -2.53 -2.89
CA GLN A 10 24.39 -3.44 -1.88
C GLN A 10 25.47 -3.93 -0.91
N GLN A 11 26.68 -4.24 -1.39
CA GLN A 11 27.83 -4.62 -0.55
C GLN A 11 28.23 -3.53 0.45
N VAL A 12 28.00 -2.25 0.13
CA VAL A 12 28.24 -1.13 1.05
C VAL A 12 27.09 -1.00 2.04
N LEU A 13 25.85 -1.12 1.59
CA LEU A 13 24.65 -0.95 2.41
C LEU A 13 24.41 -2.12 3.38
N GLN A 14 24.77 -3.34 2.98
CA GLN A 14 24.54 -4.60 3.70
C GLN A 14 23.12 -4.73 4.29
N PRO A 15 22.05 -4.51 3.48
CA PRO A 15 20.69 -4.59 3.99
C PRO A 15 20.32 -6.03 4.31
N ASP A 16 19.40 -6.22 5.25
CA ASP A 16 18.81 -7.55 5.48
C ASP A 16 18.13 -8.05 4.21
N TRP A 17 17.25 -7.24 3.60
CA TRP A 17 16.57 -7.54 2.35
C TRP A 17 16.84 -6.45 1.31
N PHE A 18 16.98 -6.83 0.03
CA PHE A 18 17.03 -5.86 -1.06
C PHE A 18 16.23 -6.33 -2.28
N GLN A 19 15.50 -5.40 -2.88
CA GLN A 19 14.85 -5.60 -4.17
C GLN A 19 15.91 -5.83 -5.25
N CYS A 20 15.76 -6.90 -6.05
CA CYS A 20 16.61 -7.11 -7.21
C CYS A 20 16.45 -5.98 -8.23
N LEU A 21 17.53 -5.61 -8.92
CA LEU A 21 17.46 -4.74 -10.08
C LEU A 21 16.45 -5.31 -11.11
N SER A 22 15.50 -4.50 -11.57
CA SER A 22 14.38 -4.95 -12.41
C SER A 22 14.02 -3.95 -13.54
N ASP A 23 12.89 -4.17 -14.21
CA ASP A 23 12.39 -3.38 -15.34
C ASP A 23 10.89 -3.08 -15.20
N GLY A 24 10.54 -2.29 -14.18
CA GLY A 24 9.16 -1.93 -13.84
C GLY A 24 8.43 -1.02 -14.85
N GLU A 25 9.10 -0.57 -15.90
CA GLU A 25 8.57 0.44 -16.83
C GLU A 25 7.77 -0.15 -18.00
N ALA A 26 7.21 -1.36 -17.85
CA ALA A 26 6.42 -2.00 -18.91
C ALA A 26 5.02 -1.37 -19.09
N THR A 27 4.49 -0.73 -18.04
CA THR A 27 3.18 -0.07 -17.99
C THR A 27 3.23 1.43 -18.32
N CYS A 28 4.43 1.98 -18.50
CA CYS A 28 4.63 3.41 -18.79
C CYS A 28 4.35 3.80 -20.26
N ASP A 29 4.17 2.81 -21.15
CA ASP A 29 3.84 3.06 -22.56
C ASP A 29 2.31 3.18 -22.73
N GLU A 30 1.85 4.18 -23.51
CA GLU A 30 0.41 4.44 -23.76
C GLU A 30 -0.37 3.24 -24.36
N ALA A 31 0.34 2.26 -24.91
CA ALA A 31 -0.23 1.03 -25.45
C ALA A 31 0.47 -0.20 -24.88
N THR A 32 -0.31 -1.14 -24.35
CA THR A 32 0.17 -2.44 -23.89
C THR A 32 0.84 -3.20 -25.04
N SER A 33 2.18 -3.26 -25.03
CA SER A 33 2.96 -3.97 -26.03
C SER A 33 3.48 -5.29 -25.48
N ILE A 34 3.05 -6.42 -26.06
CA ILE A 34 3.54 -7.76 -25.70
C ILE A 34 5.08 -7.81 -25.77
N LYS A 35 5.68 -7.14 -26.76
CA LYS A 35 7.14 -7.06 -26.91
C LYS A 35 7.80 -6.33 -25.74
N ARG A 36 7.18 -5.26 -25.24
CA ARG A 36 7.69 -4.48 -24.10
C ARG A 36 7.57 -5.27 -22.79
N ALA A 37 6.41 -5.90 -22.58
CA ALA A 37 6.17 -6.79 -21.45
C ALA A 37 7.17 -7.95 -21.41
N ARG A 38 7.33 -8.69 -22.51
CA ARG A 38 8.31 -9.77 -22.63
C ARG A 38 9.73 -9.31 -22.30
N LYS A 39 10.13 -8.16 -22.85
CA LYS A 39 11.45 -7.56 -22.59
C LYS A 39 11.66 -7.23 -21.12
N SER A 40 10.62 -6.74 -20.41
CA SER A 40 10.71 -6.47 -18.97
C SER A 40 11.02 -7.74 -18.18
N VAL A 41 10.31 -8.82 -18.47
CA VAL A 41 10.49 -10.11 -17.80
C VAL A 41 11.88 -10.68 -18.10
N ASP A 42 12.29 -10.72 -19.37
CA ASP A 42 13.59 -11.27 -19.75
C ASP A 42 14.75 -10.49 -19.14
N ARG A 43 14.64 -9.15 -19.11
CA ARG A 43 15.66 -8.28 -18.53
C ARG A 43 15.76 -8.45 -17.01
N SER A 44 14.62 -8.54 -16.33
CA SER A 44 14.58 -8.75 -14.87
C SER A 44 15.08 -10.13 -14.45
N LEU A 45 14.78 -11.18 -15.21
CA LEU A 45 15.36 -12.52 -14.96
C LEU A 45 16.87 -12.52 -15.19
N LEU A 46 17.36 -11.87 -16.25
CA LEU A 46 18.80 -11.71 -16.49
C LEU A 46 19.47 -10.92 -15.36
N PHE A 47 18.84 -9.88 -14.85
CA PHE A 47 19.36 -9.14 -13.70
C PHE A 47 19.38 -9.99 -12.44
N LEU A 48 18.31 -10.75 -12.18
CA LEU A 48 18.21 -11.64 -11.04
C LEU A 48 19.32 -12.69 -11.03
N ASP A 49 19.49 -13.40 -12.15
CA ASP A 49 20.50 -14.45 -12.27
C ASP A 49 21.92 -13.88 -12.10
N ASN A 50 22.19 -12.67 -12.63
CA ASN A 50 23.47 -11.99 -12.44
C ASN A 50 23.68 -11.50 -10.99
N CYS A 51 22.65 -10.96 -10.34
CA CYS A 51 22.76 -10.48 -8.96
C CYS A 51 22.95 -11.65 -7.98
N LEU A 52 22.25 -12.77 -8.19
CA LEU A 52 22.43 -14.00 -7.42
C LEU A 52 23.86 -14.52 -7.51
N LYS A 53 24.43 -14.59 -8.72
CA LYS A 53 25.82 -15.00 -8.91
C LYS A 53 26.81 -14.08 -8.18
N LEU A 54 26.63 -12.77 -8.31
CA LEU A 54 27.49 -11.80 -7.62
C LEU A 54 27.31 -11.81 -6.09
N GLN A 55 26.13 -12.18 -5.60
CA GLN A 55 25.85 -12.36 -4.18
C GLN A 55 26.58 -13.60 -3.64
N GLU A 56 26.55 -14.72 -4.38
CA GLU A 56 27.26 -15.95 -4.01
C GLU A 56 28.76 -15.72 -3.85
N GLU A 57 29.35 -14.89 -4.72
CA GLU A 57 30.76 -14.48 -4.67
C GLU A 57 31.07 -13.43 -3.58
N SER A 58 30.06 -12.92 -2.85
CA SER A 58 30.20 -11.83 -1.90
C SER A 58 30.10 -12.29 -0.45
N GLU A 59 31.18 -12.17 0.32
CA GLU A 59 31.20 -12.55 1.74
C GLU A 59 30.25 -11.67 2.60
N VAL A 60 30.17 -10.37 2.32
CA VAL A 60 29.38 -9.42 3.12
C VAL A 60 27.87 -9.53 2.90
N LEU A 61 27.43 -10.13 1.78
CA LEU A 61 26.01 -10.27 1.43
C LEU A 61 25.44 -11.68 1.71
N GLN A 62 26.19 -12.57 2.34
CA GLN A 62 25.74 -13.94 2.64
C GLN A 62 24.52 -13.98 3.57
N LYS A 63 24.33 -12.94 4.40
CA LYS A 63 23.18 -12.81 5.30
C LYS A 63 22.02 -12.01 4.70
N SER A 64 22.26 -11.33 3.58
CA SER A 64 21.26 -10.54 2.89
C SER A 64 20.36 -11.45 2.05
N MET A 65 19.09 -11.10 1.92
CA MET A 65 18.11 -11.81 1.10
C MET A 65 17.72 -10.97 -0.10
N ILE A 66 17.84 -11.54 -1.30
CA ILE A 66 17.36 -10.90 -2.51
C ILE A 66 15.85 -11.15 -2.67
N ILE A 67 15.10 -10.08 -2.97
CA ILE A 67 13.68 -10.14 -3.30
C ILE A 67 13.55 -10.14 -4.82
N GLY A 68 12.94 -11.20 -5.37
CA GLY A 68 12.67 -11.32 -6.79
C GLY A 68 11.54 -10.38 -7.21
N VAL A 69 11.62 -9.78 -8.39
CA VAL A 69 10.61 -8.80 -8.85
C VAL A 69 9.77 -9.40 -9.96
N ILE A 70 8.46 -9.36 -9.79
CA ILE A 70 7.49 -9.86 -10.77
C ILE A 70 7.09 -8.72 -11.70
N GLU A 71 7.40 -8.87 -12.98
CA GLU A 71 7.16 -7.89 -14.04
C GLU A 71 6.17 -8.43 -15.08
N GLY A 72 6.11 -7.84 -16.27
CA GLY A 72 5.24 -8.25 -17.37
C GLY A 72 4.10 -7.27 -17.68
N GLY A 73 4.06 -6.13 -16.97
CA GLY A 73 3.07 -5.07 -17.17
C GLY A 73 1.63 -5.58 -17.11
N ASP A 74 0.77 -5.10 -18.01
CA ASP A 74 -0.64 -5.52 -18.10
C ASP A 74 -0.85 -6.80 -18.94
N VAL A 75 0.21 -7.52 -19.33
CA VAL A 75 0.09 -8.73 -20.16
C VAL A 75 0.08 -9.97 -19.28
N MET A 76 -1.10 -10.59 -19.13
CA MET A 76 -1.33 -11.75 -18.27
C MET A 76 -0.31 -12.88 -18.48
N GLU A 77 -0.09 -13.31 -19.72
CA GLU A 77 0.84 -14.42 -20.02
C GLU A 77 2.27 -14.11 -19.56
N GLU A 78 2.74 -12.88 -19.75
CA GLU A 78 4.08 -12.45 -19.36
C GLU A 78 4.19 -12.29 -17.83
N ARG A 79 3.12 -11.86 -17.16
CA ARG A 79 3.02 -11.81 -15.69
C ARG A 79 3.11 -13.20 -15.05
N LEU A 80 2.33 -14.16 -15.55
CA LEU A 80 2.39 -15.55 -15.08
C LEU A 80 3.75 -16.18 -15.38
N ARG A 81 4.34 -15.89 -16.55
CA ARG A 81 5.70 -16.32 -16.87
C ARG A 81 6.73 -15.73 -15.90
N SER A 82 6.64 -14.44 -15.60
CA SER A 82 7.54 -13.78 -14.64
C SER A 82 7.42 -14.40 -13.26
N ALA A 83 6.20 -14.64 -12.76
CA ALA A 83 5.95 -15.29 -11.48
C ALA A 83 6.59 -16.69 -11.42
N ARG A 84 6.25 -17.55 -12.38
CA ARG A 84 6.75 -18.94 -12.46
C ARG A 84 8.26 -19.01 -12.60
N GLU A 85 8.86 -18.17 -13.45
CA GLU A 85 10.31 -18.18 -13.65
C GLU A 85 11.06 -17.62 -12.45
N THR A 86 10.58 -16.53 -11.84
CA THR A 86 11.22 -15.94 -10.65
C THR A 86 11.14 -16.91 -9.47
N ALA A 87 10.03 -17.62 -9.30
CA ALA A 87 9.85 -18.62 -8.24
C ALA A 87 10.81 -19.81 -8.32
N LYS A 88 11.41 -20.09 -9.48
CA LYS A 88 12.44 -21.12 -9.65
C LYS A 88 13.79 -20.72 -9.03
N ARG A 89 14.02 -19.44 -8.74
CA ARG A 89 15.26 -18.93 -8.17
C ARG A 89 15.19 -18.93 -6.63
N PRO A 90 16.35 -19.02 -5.93
CA PRO A 90 16.40 -19.03 -4.46
C PRO A 90 16.22 -17.62 -3.85
N VAL A 91 15.15 -16.91 -4.24
CA VAL A 91 14.80 -15.59 -3.68
C VAL A 91 14.13 -15.70 -2.32
N GLY A 92 14.29 -14.69 -1.46
CA GLY A 92 13.68 -14.66 -0.12
C GLY A 92 12.18 -14.35 -0.13
N GLY A 93 11.69 -13.69 -1.18
CA GLY A 93 10.30 -13.27 -1.37
C GLY A 93 10.10 -12.66 -2.74
N PHE A 94 8.90 -12.13 -2.98
CA PHE A 94 8.52 -11.57 -4.28
C PHE A 94 7.97 -10.15 -4.13
N LEU A 95 8.50 -9.21 -4.91
CA LEU A 95 7.93 -7.89 -5.08
C LEU A 95 7.01 -7.90 -6.31
N LEU A 96 5.77 -7.49 -6.12
CA LEU A 96 4.76 -7.31 -7.14
C LEU A 96 4.85 -5.86 -7.64
N ASP A 97 5.62 -5.62 -8.69
CA ASP A 97 5.84 -4.28 -9.26
C ASP A 97 4.84 -3.98 -10.38
N GLY A 98 4.64 -2.70 -10.72
CA GLY A 98 3.84 -2.25 -11.85
C GLY A 98 2.32 -2.39 -11.69
N PHE A 99 1.82 -2.45 -10.45
CA PHE A 99 0.38 -2.44 -10.14
C PHE A 99 -0.13 -1.03 -9.79
N GLN A 100 0.78 -0.09 -9.53
CA GLN A 100 0.52 1.30 -9.26
C GLN A 100 0.26 2.10 -10.54
N GLY A 101 -0.74 3.00 -10.52
CA GLY A 101 -0.88 4.09 -11.50
C GLY A 101 -1.06 3.71 -12.98
N THR A 102 -1.40 2.45 -13.30
CA THR A 102 -1.64 2.02 -14.69
C THR A 102 -2.94 2.59 -15.27
N PRO A 103 -3.05 2.78 -16.59
CA PRO A 103 -4.29 3.25 -17.23
C PRO A 103 -5.41 2.20 -17.22
N THR A 104 -5.12 0.97 -16.81
CA THR A 104 -6.08 -0.13 -16.69
C THR A 104 -7.02 0.07 -15.50
N THR A 105 -8.24 -0.49 -15.59
CA THR A 105 -9.22 -0.36 -14.51
C THR A 105 -8.72 -1.06 -13.25
N LEU A 106 -9.09 -0.54 -12.07
CA LEU A 106 -8.76 -1.15 -10.78
C LEU A 106 -9.11 -2.65 -10.76
N GLU A 107 -10.29 -3.02 -11.26
CA GLU A 107 -10.75 -4.41 -11.35
C GLU A 107 -9.81 -5.29 -12.19
N THR A 108 -9.34 -4.80 -13.34
CA THR A 108 -8.40 -5.56 -14.18
C THR A 108 -7.06 -5.76 -13.47
N ARG A 109 -6.55 -4.73 -12.78
CA ARG A 109 -5.31 -4.85 -11.98
C ARG A 109 -5.46 -5.86 -10.85
N LEU A 110 -6.60 -5.83 -10.16
CA LEU A 110 -6.91 -6.73 -9.06
C LEU A 110 -7.07 -8.18 -9.53
N HIS A 111 -7.67 -8.41 -10.70
CA HIS A 111 -7.72 -9.74 -11.32
C HIS A 111 -6.32 -10.23 -11.75
N LEU A 112 -5.48 -9.33 -12.28
CA LEU A 112 -4.09 -9.65 -12.62
C LEU A 112 -3.29 -10.02 -11.37
N LEU A 113 -3.46 -9.27 -10.28
CA LEU A 113 -2.81 -9.50 -9.01
C LEU A 113 -3.14 -10.89 -8.45
N SER A 114 -4.41 -11.26 -8.39
CA SER A 114 -4.82 -12.59 -7.90
C SER A 114 -4.30 -13.73 -8.77
N SER A 115 -4.24 -13.53 -10.08
CA SER A 115 -3.68 -14.51 -11.02
C SER A 115 -2.19 -14.72 -10.79
N VAL A 116 -1.45 -13.65 -10.49
CA VAL A 116 -0.02 -13.71 -10.18
C VAL A 116 0.24 -14.38 -8.84
N THR A 117 -0.47 -13.99 -7.78
CA THR A 117 -0.23 -14.52 -6.43
C THR A 117 -0.54 -16.02 -6.33
N ALA A 118 -1.48 -16.52 -7.14
CA ALA A 118 -1.79 -17.95 -7.27
C ALA A 118 -0.62 -18.79 -7.83
N GLU A 119 0.30 -18.19 -8.58
CA GLU A 119 1.50 -18.88 -9.12
C GLU A 119 2.70 -18.84 -8.16
N LEU A 120 2.63 -18.03 -7.09
CA LEU A 120 3.73 -17.81 -6.17
C LEU A 120 3.63 -18.73 -4.95
N PRO A 121 4.76 -19.32 -4.50
CA PRO A 121 4.75 -20.26 -3.38
C PRO A 121 4.27 -19.59 -2.08
N GLU A 122 3.35 -20.26 -1.39
CA GLU A 122 2.68 -19.74 -0.19
C GLU A 122 3.60 -19.52 1.02
N HIS A 123 4.75 -20.20 1.06
CA HIS A 123 5.69 -20.13 2.19
C HIS A 123 6.69 -18.96 2.08
N LYS A 124 6.53 -18.06 1.10
CA LYS A 124 7.39 -16.89 0.90
C LYS A 124 6.55 -15.61 0.88
N PRO A 125 7.03 -14.51 1.47
CA PRO A 125 6.29 -13.26 1.54
C PRO A 125 6.16 -12.60 0.16
N ARG A 126 5.02 -11.94 -0.05
CA ARG A 126 4.69 -11.13 -1.22
C ARG A 126 4.58 -9.67 -0.81
N LEU A 127 5.49 -8.86 -1.34
CA LEU A 127 5.55 -7.41 -1.16
C LEU A 127 4.87 -6.74 -2.35
N ILE A 128 4.24 -5.58 -2.15
CA ILE A 128 3.77 -4.72 -3.23
C ILE A 128 4.32 -3.31 -3.04
N CYS A 129 4.73 -2.66 -4.13
CA CYS A 129 5.19 -1.27 -4.11
C CYS A 129 4.13 -0.33 -4.70
N GLY A 130 4.14 0.92 -4.25
CA GLY A 130 3.27 1.96 -4.77
C GLY A 130 1.79 1.86 -4.36
N VAL A 131 1.45 0.96 -3.42
CA VAL A 131 0.11 0.82 -2.85
C VAL A 131 0.17 1.06 -1.35
N SER A 132 -0.53 2.08 -0.87
CA SER A 132 -0.49 2.49 0.55
C SER A 132 -1.81 3.12 1.04
N GLN A 133 -2.78 3.40 0.17
CA GLN A 133 -4.09 3.87 0.64
C GLN A 133 -4.86 2.73 1.33
N PRO A 134 -5.60 2.99 2.43
CA PRO A 134 -6.23 1.95 3.24
C PRO A 134 -7.17 0.99 2.48
N ASP A 135 -7.96 1.51 1.55
CA ASP A 135 -8.89 0.75 0.70
C ASP A 135 -8.14 -0.16 -0.28
N GLU A 136 -7.12 0.37 -0.98
CA GLU A 136 -6.29 -0.43 -1.90
C GLU A 136 -5.49 -1.52 -1.17
N VAL A 137 -4.99 -1.23 0.03
CA VAL A 137 -4.30 -2.21 0.88
C VAL A 137 -5.19 -3.42 1.15
N LEU A 138 -6.46 -3.19 1.54
CA LEU A 138 -7.40 -4.28 1.84
C LEU A 138 -7.72 -5.13 0.61
N GLU A 139 -7.89 -4.50 -0.55
CA GLU A 139 -8.08 -5.23 -1.82
C GLU A 139 -6.88 -6.12 -2.17
N CYS A 140 -5.66 -5.68 -1.88
CA CYS A 140 -4.44 -6.45 -2.13
C CYS A 140 -4.27 -7.60 -1.11
N ILE A 141 -4.63 -7.38 0.15
CA ILE A 141 -4.58 -8.42 1.20
C ILE A 141 -5.51 -9.59 0.86
N GLU A 142 -6.74 -9.32 0.42
CA GLU A 142 -7.68 -10.37 0.00
C GLU A 142 -7.15 -11.21 -1.17
N ARG A 143 -6.13 -10.70 -1.88
CA ARG A 143 -5.48 -11.36 -3.03
C ARG A 143 -4.11 -11.92 -2.68
N GLY A 144 -3.77 -12.00 -1.40
CA GLY A 144 -2.61 -12.70 -0.89
C GLY A 144 -1.33 -11.89 -0.86
N VAL A 145 -1.40 -10.56 -0.82
CA VAL A 145 -0.25 -9.68 -0.57
C VAL A 145 -0.03 -9.53 0.94
N ASP A 146 1.23 -9.59 1.37
CA ASP A 146 1.60 -9.65 2.79
C ASP A 146 2.20 -8.33 3.33
N LEU A 147 2.99 -7.64 2.50
CA LEU A 147 3.79 -6.49 2.93
C LEU A 147 3.59 -5.28 2.00
N PHE A 148 3.51 -4.10 2.62
CA PHE A 148 3.18 -2.84 1.97
C PHE A 148 4.14 -1.73 2.42
N GLU A 149 4.33 -0.75 1.55
CA GLU A 149 5.01 0.49 1.89
C GLU A 149 4.07 1.43 2.66
N SER A 150 4.57 2.09 3.69
CA SER A 150 3.79 3.03 4.52
C SER A 150 4.03 4.49 4.12
N PHE A 151 4.05 4.81 2.83
CA PHE A 151 4.28 6.19 2.37
C PHE A 151 3.02 7.08 2.46
N PHE A 152 1.82 6.51 2.52
CA PHE A 152 0.57 7.27 2.67
C PHE A 152 0.55 8.22 3.89
N PRO A 153 0.87 7.77 5.14
CA PRO A 153 0.94 8.66 6.30
C PRO A 153 2.04 9.74 6.18
N TYR A 154 3.14 9.45 5.48
CA TYR A 154 4.17 10.44 5.16
C TYR A 154 3.60 11.52 4.24
N LEU A 155 2.95 11.12 3.13
CA LEU A 155 2.35 12.07 2.20
C LEU A 155 1.29 12.95 2.88
N ALA A 156 0.48 12.37 3.78
CA ALA A 156 -0.49 13.10 4.61
C ALA A 156 0.16 14.21 5.42
N THR A 157 1.30 13.89 6.03
CA THR A 157 2.09 14.84 6.82
C THR A 157 2.62 15.99 5.96
N GLU A 158 3.21 15.69 4.79
CA GLU A 158 3.78 16.69 3.88
C GLU A 158 2.73 17.71 3.40
N ARG A 159 1.47 17.28 3.23
CA ARG A 159 0.37 18.19 2.86
C ARG A 159 -0.22 18.96 4.06
N GLY A 160 0.16 18.64 5.30
CA GLY A 160 -0.36 19.26 6.51
C GLY A 160 -1.69 18.65 6.98
N CYS A 161 -1.93 17.38 6.65
CA CYS A 161 -3.13 16.65 7.00
C CYS A 161 -2.87 15.62 8.11
N ALA A 162 -3.94 15.31 8.85
CA ALA A 162 -3.95 14.22 9.83
C ALA A 162 -4.91 13.12 9.41
N LEU A 163 -4.48 11.86 9.49
CA LEU A 163 -5.34 10.69 9.29
C LEU A 163 -6.36 10.61 10.42
N THR A 164 -7.63 10.42 10.08
CA THR A 164 -8.73 10.38 11.07
C THR A 164 -9.80 9.33 10.77
N PHE A 165 -9.65 8.54 9.71
CA PHE A 165 -10.55 7.45 9.40
C PHE A 165 -10.62 6.42 10.54
N SER A 166 -11.81 5.89 10.78
CA SER A 166 -12.05 4.82 11.74
C SER A 166 -11.68 3.47 11.14
N PHE A 167 -10.99 2.65 11.94
CA PHE A 167 -10.81 1.22 11.71
C PHE A 167 -11.40 0.40 12.87
N ASP A 168 -12.29 1.01 13.66
CA ASP A 168 -13.03 0.32 14.71
C ASP A 168 -14.27 -0.36 14.12
N TYR A 169 -14.15 -1.66 13.84
CA TYR A 169 -15.17 -2.48 13.18
C TYR A 169 -15.99 -3.35 14.15
N GLN A 170 -16.01 -3.01 15.45
CA GLN A 170 -16.71 -3.81 16.45
C GLN A 170 -18.16 -4.13 16.05
N PRO A 171 -18.63 -5.34 16.34
CA PRO A 171 -19.95 -5.79 15.93
C PRO A 171 -21.01 -4.95 16.63
N ILE A 172 -21.94 -4.42 15.84
CA ILE A 172 -23.21 -3.93 16.37
C ILE A 172 -23.84 -5.11 17.13
N PRO A 173 -24.13 -5.00 18.45
CA PRO A 173 -24.80 -6.08 19.17
C PRO A 173 -26.13 -6.42 18.49
N GLU A 174 -26.46 -7.71 18.35
CA GLU A 174 -27.70 -8.20 17.72
C GLU A 174 -28.97 -7.53 18.26
N GLU A 175 -28.95 -7.06 19.51
CA GLU A 175 -30.04 -6.30 20.14
C GLU A 175 -30.40 -5.00 19.41
N THR A 176 -29.45 -4.41 18.67
CA THR A 176 -29.67 -3.18 17.89
C THR A 176 -30.39 -3.45 16.57
N LEU A 177 -30.27 -4.67 16.02
CA LEU A 177 -30.93 -5.07 14.76
C LEU A 177 -32.42 -5.36 14.97
N LEU A 178 -32.81 -5.81 16.17
CA LEU A 178 -34.22 -6.06 16.50
C LEU A 178 -35.06 -4.79 16.61
N GLN A 179 -34.44 -3.61 16.76
CA GLN A 179 -35.15 -2.33 16.76
C GLN A 179 -35.40 -1.75 15.35
N GLN A 180 -34.72 -2.28 14.31
CA GLN A 180 -34.83 -1.78 12.94
C GLN A 180 -35.75 -2.61 12.02
N ASN A 181 -36.29 -3.74 12.50
CA ASN A 181 -37.28 -4.53 11.76
C ASN A 181 -38.67 -3.88 11.63
N GLY A 182 -38.77 -2.57 11.87
CA GLY A 182 -39.98 -1.76 11.74
C GLY A 182 -39.98 -0.84 10.52
N THR A 183 -39.24 -1.11 9.45
CA THR A 183 -39.50 -0.52 8.12
C THR A 183 -38.74 -1.29 7.04
N GLN A 184 -39.45 -2.09 6.24
CA GLN A 184 -38.89 -2.68 5.02
C GLN A 184 -38.79 -1.58 3.95
N GLU A 185 -37.57 -1.17 3.61
CA GLU A 185 -37.29 -0.58 2.29
C GLU A 185 -36.30 -1.47 1.54
N GLU A 186 -36.69 -1.88 0.34
CA GLU A 186 -35.94 -2.75 -0.55
C GLU A 186 -34.58 -2.14 -0.91
N VAL A 187 -33.49 -2.84 -0.58
CA VAL A 187 -32.15 -2.50 -1.06
C VAL A 187 -32.08 -2.83 -2.55
N LYS A 188 -32.24 -1.81 -3.40
CA LYS A 188 -31.93 -1.92 -4.82
C LYS A 188 -30.42 -1.92 -5.00
N TYR A 189 -29.89 -3.03 -5.51
CA TYR A 189 -28.56 -3.07 -6.14
C TYR A 189 -28.54 -2.05 -7.28
N VAL A 190 -27.84 -0.94 -7.08
CA VAL A 190 -27.55 0.01 -8.15
C VAL A 190 -26.16 -0.32 -8.68
N ASP A 191 -26.14 -0.89 -9.88
CA ASP A 191 -24.97 -1.03 -10.71
C ASP A 191 -24.43 0.38 -11.04
N GLN A 192 -23.35 0.79 -10.36
CA GLN A 192 -22.69 2.08 -10.61
C GLN A 192 -21.35 1.84 -11.31
N THR A 193 -21.43 1.71 -12.62
CA THR A 193 -20.33 2.01 -13.53
C THR A 193 -19.94 3.48 -13.35
N LYS A 194 -18.87 3.75 -12.58
CA LYS A 194 -18.23 5.07 -12.53
C LYS A 194 -16.86 5.03 -13.17
N LYS A 195 -16.71 5.92 -14.17
CA LYS A 195 -15.47 6.21 -14.89
C LYS A 195 -14.39 6.65 -13.92
N SER A 196 -13.38 5.80 -13.73
CA SER A 196 -12.13 6.17 -13.09
C SER A 196 -11.44 7.24 -13.92
N LYS A 197 -11.20 8.40 -13.33
CA LYS A 197 -10.28 9.41 -13.87
C LYS A 197 -8.87 8.88 -13.66
N THR A 198 -8.17 8.66 -14.76
CA THR A 198 -6.72 8.50 -14.84
C THR A 198 -6.06 9.73 -14.23
N THR A 199 -5.30 9.56 -13.14
CA THR A 199 -4.30 10.56 -12.76
C THR A 199 -3.15 9.94 -11.96
N SER A 200 -1.94 10.30 -12.38
CA SER A 200 -0.64 10.06 -11.74
C SER A 200 -0.66 10.31 -10.24
N CYS A 201 0.04 9.48 -9.44
CA CYS A 201 0.55 9.78 -8.08
C CYS A 201 -0.14 10.98 -7.41
N ASN A 202 -1.45 10.88 -7.13
CA ASN A 202 -2.23 12.06 -6.77
C ASN A 202 -1.80 12.54 -5.38
N GLN A 203 -1.21 13.74 -5.37
CA GLN A 203 -0.81 14.53 -4.21
C GLN A 203 -2.03 15.18 -3.51
N GLU A 204 -3.25 14.76 -3.85
CA GLU A 204 -4.49 15.34 -3.35
C GLU A 204 -4.90 14.72 -2.02
N MET A 205 -5.54 15.51 -1.17
CA MET A 205 -6.11 15.05 0.10
C MET A 205 -7.19 14.00 -0.16
N THR A 206 -7.24 12.97 0.67
CA THR A 206 -8.29 11.94 0.61
C THR A 206 -9.34 12.14 1.70
N SER A 207 -10.47 11.44 1.61
CA SER A 207 -11.52 11.42 2.63
C SER A 207 -11.09 10.76 3.95
N PHE A 208 -9.93 10.10 3.98
CA PHE A 208 -9.36 9.50 5.18
C PHE A 208 -8.72 10.52 6.15
N GLU A 209 -8.72 11.81 5.77
CA GLU A 209 -7.86 12.83 6.36
C GLU A 209 -8.60 14.14 6.63
N ILE A 210 -8.05 14.92 7.56
CA ILE A 210 -8.44 16.31 7.78
C ILE A 210 -7.28 17.24 7.44
N ASN A 211 -7.57 18.37 6.79
CA ASN A 211 -6.57 19.40 6.48
C ASN A 211 -6.50 20.45 7.60
N LEU A 212 -5.44 20.40 8.40
CA LEU A 212 -5.27 21.27 9.55
C LEU A 212 -4.89 22.72 9.18
N LYS A 213 -4.64 23.02 7.91
CA LYS A 213 -4.49 24.41 7.42
C LYS A 213 -5.83 25.14 7.31
N GLU A 214 -6.96 24.42 7.31
CA GLU A 214 -8.28 25.02 7.21
C GLU A 214 -8.62 25.83 8.47
N LYS A 215 -9.19 27.04 8.28
CA LYS A 215 -9.56 27.95 9.37
C LYS A 215 -10.54 27.36 10.38
N LYS A 216 -11.34 26.36 9.99
CA LYS A 216 -12.29 25.70 10.90
C LYS A 216 -11.60 25.04 12.10
N TYR A 217 -10.30 24.73 12.00
CA TYR A 217 -9.53 24.13 13.09
C TYR A 217 -8.82 25.15 13.99
N GLN A 218 -8.88 26.46 13.71
CA GLN A 218 -8.14 27.48 14.46
C GLN A 218 -8.53 27.58 15.95
N GLU A 219 -9.77 27.21 16.28
CA GLU A 219 -10.33 27.20 17.63
C GLU A 219 -10.88 25.81 18.00
N ASP A 220 -10.46 24.76 17.28
CA ASP A 220 -10.82 23.38 17.60
C ASP A 220 -9.85 22.83 18.66
N PHE A 221 -10.30 22.78 19.91
CA PHE A 221 -9.50 22.31 21.04
C PHE A 221 -9.57 20.78 21.25
N ASP A 222 -10.18 20.02 20.33
CA ASP A 222 -10.10 18.56 20.35
C ASP A 222 -8.71 18.07 19.91
N PRO A 223 -8.31 16.85 20.32
CA PRO A 223 -7.13 16.18 19.73
C PRO A 223 -7.37 15.86 18.25
N LEU A 224 -6.32 15.52 17.50
CA LEU A 224 -6.45 15.14 16.08
C LEU A 224 -7.48 14.01 15.92
N LEU A 225 -7.36 12.96 16.74
CA LEU A 225 -8.31 11.86 16.83
C LEU A 225 -8.58 11.50 18.30
N ARG A 226 -9.86 11.46 18.69
CA ARG A 226 -10.26 11.07 20.05
C ARG A 226 -9.89 9.60 20.31
N GLY A 227 -9.30 9.32 21.47
CA GLY A 227 -8.86 7.97 21.85
C GLY A 227 -7.52 7.52 21.25
N CYS A 228 -6.88 8.33 20.39
CA CYS A 228 -5.58 7.99 19.83
C CYS A 228 -4.47 8.02 20.91
N PRO A 229 -3.63 6.97 21.03
CA PRO A 229 -2.60 6.89 22.07
C PRO A 229 -1.31 7.66 21.73
N CYS A 230 -1.22 8.30 20.55
CA CYS A 230 0.00 8.96 20.10
C CYS A 230 0.36 10.17 20.96
N TYR A 231 1.64 10.57 20.93
CA TYR A 231 2.12 11.74 21.67
C TYR A 231 1.36 13.03 21.31
N CYS A 232 1.05 13.23 20.02
CA CYS A 232 0.33 14.42 19.56
C CYS A 232 -1.06 14.51 20.20
N CYS A 233 -1.87 13.46 20.09
CA CYS A 233 -3.24 13.45 20.63
C CYS A 233 -3.31 13.49 22.16
N LYS A 234 -2.28 13.04 22.87
CA LYS A 234 -2.20 13.10 24.34
C LYS A 234 -1.90 14.50 24.88
N ASN A 235 -1.23 15.35 24.11
CA ASN A 235 -0.65 16.61 24.60
C ASN A 235 -1.10 17.86 23.85
N HIS A 236 -1.66 17.72 22.66
CA HIS A 236 -1.92 18.82 21.74
C HIS A 236 -3.31 18.76 21.12
N THR A 237 -3.78 19.92 20.68
CA THR A 237 -5.09 20.12 20.05
C THR A 237 -4.95 20.40 18.57
N ARG A 238 -6.04 20.25 17.80
CA ARG A 238 -6.10 20.65 16.39
C ARG A 238 -5.78 22.14 16.20
N ALA A 239 -6.26 23.00 17.09
CA ALA A 239 -5.95 24.43 17.11
C ALA A 239 -4.44 24.71 17.27
N TYR A 240 -3.76 23.95 18.13
CA TYR A 240 -2.32 24.08 18.28
C TYR A 240 -1.57 23.66 17.02
N ILE A 241 -1.94 22.53 16.41
CA ILE A 241 -1.30 22.09 15.16
C ILE A 241 -1.62 23.06 14.00
N HIS A 242 -2.86 23.55 13.91
CA HIS A 242 -3.26 24.60 12.97
C HIS A 242 -2.38 25.84 13.12
N HIS A 243 -2.19 26.31 14.35
CA HIS A 243 -1.32 27.44 14.65
C HIS A 243 0.10 27.20 14.15
N LEU A 244 0.72 26.07 14.50
CA LEU A 244 2.08 25.73 14.06
C LEU A 244 2.20 25.69 12.52
N LEU A 245 1.20 25.14 11.83
CA LEU A 245 1.18 25.11 10.36
C LEU A 245 1.09 26.52 9.77
N VAL A 246 0.22 27.38 10.32
CA VAL A 246 0.02 28.76 9.83
C VAL A 246 1.23 29.65 10.14
N THR A 247 1.92 29.42 11.25
CA THR A 247 3.15 30.12 11.61
C THR A 247 4.42 29.53 10.96
N ASN A 248 4.29 28.49 10.13
CA ASN A 248 5.39 27.79 9.45
C ASN A 248 6.43 27.18 10.41
N GLU A 249 5.98 26.65 11.54
CA GLU A 249 6.84 25.97 12.51
C GLU A 249 7.04 24.50 12.13
N LEU A 250 8.31 24.06 12.05
CA LEU A 250 8.68 22.68 11.67
C LEU A 250 8.14 21.62 12.65
N LEU A 251 7.85 22.02 13.89
CA LEU A 251 7.25 21.14 14.90
C LEU A 251 5.90 20.56 14.45
N ALA A 252 5.16 21.27 13.58
CA ALA A 252 3.91 20.76 13.01
C ALA A 252 4.12 19.43 12.28
N GLY A 253 5.14 19.36 11.42
CA GLY A 253 5.48 18.17 10.66
C GLY A 253 5.87 17.00 11.56
N VAL A 254 6.65 17.26 12.62
CA VAL A 254 7.04 16.22 13.60
C VAL A 254 5.81 15.63 14.29
N LEU A 255 4.91 16.47 14.80
CA LEU A 255 3.72 16.03 15.52
C LEU A 255 2.72 15.30 14.61
N LEU A 256 2.56 15.76 13.37
CA LEU A 256 1.75 15.09 12.36
C LEU A 256 2.34 13.73 11.96
N MET A 257 3.66 13.65 11.78
CA MET A 257 4.34 12.40 11.44
C MET A 257 4.13 11.34 12.51
N MET A 258 4.30 11.73 13.79
CA MET A 258 4.05 10.84 14.93
C MET A 258 2.60 10.33 14.96
N HIS A 259 1.63 11.21 14.72
CA HIS A 259 0.21 10.83 14.70
C HIS A 259 -0.12 9.92 13.51
N ASN A 260 0.27 10.32 12.29
CA ASN A 260 -0.09 9.63 11.06
C ASN A 260 0.52 8.22 11.02
N PHE A 261 1.76 8.04 11.46
CA PHE A 261 2.36 6.70 11.56
C PHE A 261 1.70 5.85 12.64
N GLU A 262 1.47 6.37 13.84
CA GLU A 262 0.79 5.62 14.89
C GLU A 262 -0.60 5.15 14.43
N HIS A 263 -1.36 6.04 13.78
CA HIS A 263 -2.70 5.73 13.25
C HIS A 263 -2.64 4.65 12.17
N TYR A 264 -1.70 4.77 11.22
CA TYR A 264 -1.56 3.82 10.12
C TYR A 264 -1.06 2.44 10.60
N PHE A 265 -0.17 2.40 11.60
CA PHE A 265 0.24 1.14 12.22
C PHE A 265 -0.90 0.49 13.04
N GLY A 266 -1.71 1.30 13.72
CA GLY A 266 -2.94 0.85 14.37
C GLY A 266 -3.92 0.22 13.38
N PHE A 267 -4.06 0.79 12.18
CA PHE A 267 -4.85 0.20 11.10
C PHE A 267 -4.33 -1.19 10.68
N PHE A 268 -3.02 -1.35 10.48
CA PHE A 268 -2.43 -2.67 10.16
C PHE A 268 -2.57 -3.67 11.32
N GLN A 269 -2.58 -3.21 12.57
CA GLN A 269 -2.93 -4.06 13.71
C GLN A 269 -4.39 -4.52 13.63
N ALA A 270 -5.32 -3.61 13.37
CA ALA A 270 -6.75 -3.92 13.22
C ALA A 270 -7.00 -4.90 12.07
N ILE A 271 -6.26 -4.81 10.95
CA ILE A 271 -6.30 -5.80 9.86
C ILE A 271 -5.95 -7.20 10.38
N ARG A 272 -4.83 -7.35 11.10
CA ARG A 272 -4.40 -8.66 11.61
C ARG A 272 -5.40 -9.23 12.62
N GLU A 273 -6.00 -8.37 13.44
CA GLU A 273 -7.07 -8.76 14.37
C GLU A 273 -8.36 -9.16 13.64
N ALA A 274 -8.70 -8.47 12.56
CA ALA A 274 -9.86 -8.78 11.70
C ALA A 274 -9.68 -10.12 10.97
N LEU A 275 -8.48 -10.39 10.44
CA LEU A 275 -8.14 -11.70 9.87
C LEU A 275 -8.24 -12.81 10.92
N LYS A 276 -7.70 -12.59 12.13
CA LYS A 276 -7.75 -13.56 13.22
C LYS A 276 -9.18 -13.85 13.70
N SER A 277 -10.08 -12.87 13.61
CA SER A 277 -11.48 -12.98 14.05
C SER A 277 -12.48 -13.23 12.92
N ASP A 278 -12.00 -13.47 11.69
CA ASP A 278 -12.82 -13.68 10.48
C ASP A 278 -13.82 -12.54 10.21
N ARG A 279 -13.35 -11.30 10.37
CA ARG A 279 -14.15 -10.05 10.24
C ARG A 279 -13.55 -9.04 9.28
N LEU A 280 -12.63 -9.47 8.41
CA LEU A 280 -12.00 -8.58 7.43
C LEU A 280 -13.05 -7.86 6.55
N ALA A 281 -14.12 -8.56 6.18
CA ALA A 281 -15.21 -7.98 5.38
C ALA A 281 -15.87 -6.75 6.04
N GLN A 282 -16.04 -6.78 7.37
CA GLN A 282 -16.64 -5.66 8.13
C GLN A 282 -15.70 -4.45 8.17
N LEU A 283 -14.41 -4.70 8.43
CA LEU A 283 -13.39 -3.66 8.37
C LEU A 283 -13.31 -3.06 6.95
N LYS A 284 -13.35 -3.90 5.92
CA LYS A 284 -13.34 -3.47 4.53
C LYS A 284 -14.53 -2.58 4.19
N GLU A 285 -15.75 -2.98 4.55
CA GLU A 285 -16.95 -2.16 4.35
C GLU A 285 -16.85 -0.82 5.09
N LEU A 286 -16.34 -0.80 6.33
CA LEU A 286 -16.12 0.44 7.08
C LEU A 286 -15.14 1.38 6.37
N ILE A 287 -14.02 0.87 5.86
CA ILE A 287 -13.04 1.68 5.14
C ILE A 287 -13.61 2.21 3.82
N HIS A 288 -14.30 1.37 3.04
CA HIS A 288 -14.89 1.79 1.75
C HIS A 288 -15.98 2.85 1.92
N ARG A 289 -16.79 2.78 2.98
CA ARG A 289 -17.78 3.83 3.30
C ARG A 289 -17.13 5.19 3.58
N GLN A 290 -15.89 5.20 4.07
CA GLN A 290 -15.13 6.42 4.35
C GLN A 290 -14.32 6.91 3.15
N ALA A 291 -14.09 6.07 2.14
CA ALA A 291 -13.37 6.43 0.92
C ALA A 291 -14.19 7.34 -0.04
N SER A 292 -15.50 7.49 0.20
CA SER A 292 -16.45 8.23 -0.64
C SER A 292 -16.41 9.75 -0.45
#